data_AF-A0A7C4H8D3-F1
#
_entry.id   AF-A0A7C4H8D3-F1
#
_cell.length_a   1.000
_cell.length_b   1.000
_cell.length_c   1.000
_cell.angle_alpha   90.00
_cell.angle_beta   90.00
_cell.angle_gamma   90.00
#
_symmetry.space_group_name_H-M   'P 1'
#
loop_
_entity.id
_entity.type
_entity.pdbx_description
1 polymer ?
#
loop_
_entity_poly.entity_id
_entity_poly.type
_entity_poly.pdbx_seq_one_letter_code
_entity_poly.pdbx_strand_id
1 'polypeptide(L)'
;MGGSIPRRRKKDSDDEKSVLEKRVSRGKAGKKTSKSSYRKIDIDKLVNKWYSELSSLLGLDTLGLTDEQSVKIITDILSRFYSDASSTPTLDAVFKKIKKYSSEVYSIIAYHLLTNPGSLNDQQLEFVIVNGGRAVVEYISELYRIALKKNRIDLINYLEYVWEKYGLVSPIKCPKCGFRSIMSDYSCQVCGFVVNEDYVRRELDFENKFRIYVEEASVAELRDVMNLGFVLITDKGVFNPRFGHKLVFEKKIYFQIYLRSSDYVLINRELSSRELDI
;
A
#
# COMPACT_ATOMS: atom_id res chain seq x y z
N MET A 1 -59.53 -26.03 -36.25
CA MET A 1 -59.90 -24.93 -35.33
C MET A 1 -59.23 -23.69 -35.91
N GLY A 2 -59.92 -22.64 -36.36
CA GLY A 2 -61.10 -21.99 -35.79
C GLY A 2 -60.61 -20.85 -34.89
N GLY A 3 -60.70 -19.56 -35.23
CA GLY A 3 -61.25 -18.92 -36.43
C GLY A 3 -62.21 -17.79 -36.05
N SER A 4 -61.76 -16.53 -36.15
CA SER A 4 -62.57 -15.33 -35.85
C SER A 4 -62.17 -14.13 -36.73
N ILE A 5 -62.94 -13.96 -37.80
CA ILE A 5 -63.13 -12.76 -38.63
C ILE A 5 -64.66 -12.54 -38.58
N PRO A 6 -65.25 -11.32 -38.51
CA PRO A 6 -64.84 -10.02 -39.09
C PRO A 6 -64.91 -8.85 -38.03
N ARG A 7 -65.17 -7.55 -38.25
CA ARG A 7 -66.04 -6.89 -39.26
C ARG A 7 -66.03 -5.34 -39.27
N ARG A 8 -65.81 -4.76 -40.48
CA ARG A 8 -66.26 -3.42 -40.96
C ARG A 8 -65.72 -2.18 -40.21
N ARG A 9 -65.65 -0.98 -40.82
CA ARG A 9 -66.48 -0.40 -41.90
C ARG A 9 -65.67 0.57 -42.78
N LYS A 10 -66.09 0.77 -44.04
CA LYS A 10 -65.57 1.83 -44.95
C LYS A 10 -65.80 3.23 -44.37
N LYS A 11 -64.97 4.20 -44.78
CA LYS A 11 -65.44 5.26 -45.69
C LYS A 11 -64.33 5.69 -46.66
N ASP A 12 -64.78 6.04 -47.86
CA ASP A 12 -64.05 6.68 -48.97
C ASP A 12 -63.75 8.17 -48.57
N SER A 13 -62.94 8.99 -49.26
CA SER A 13 -62.75 9.13 -50.72
C SER A 13 -61.53 10.02 -51.07
N ASP A 14 -60.94 9.78 -52.25
CA ASP A 14 -60.49 10.70 -53.32
C ASP A 14 -59.73 12.02 -53.01
N ASP A 15 -58.68 12.43 -53.74
CA ASP A 15 -57.66 11.72 -54.57
C ASP A 15 -56.39 12.64 -54.62
N GLU A 16 -55.60 12.99 -55.67
CA GLU A 16 -55.55 12.70 -57.12
C GLU A 16 -54.09 12.74 -57.65
N LYS A 17 -53.88 12.22 -58.88
CA LYS A 17 -52.76 12.40 -59.87
C LYS A 17 -51.43 13.04 -59.40
N SER A 18 -50.29 12.35 -59.49
CA SER A 18 -49.47 12.08 -60.71
C SER A 18 -48.93 13.35 -61.41
N VAL A 19 -47.66 13.40 -61.87
CA VAL A 19 -47.12 12.76 -63.09
C VAL A 19 -45.64 12.35 -62.93
N LEU A 20 -45.13 11.53 -63.86
CA LEU A 20 -43.78 10.92 -63.90
C LEU A 20 -42.64 11.84 -64.38
N GLU A 21 -41.41 11.41 -64.04
CA GLU A 21 -40.14 11.66 -64.77
C GLU A 21 -39.52 13.07 -64.73
N LYS A 22 -38.19 13.25 -64.88
CA LYS A 22 -37.13 12.32 -65.34
C LYS A 22 -35.83 12.47 -64.53
N ARG A 23 -34.95 11.46 -64.59
CA ARG A 23 -33.70 11.37 -63.79
C ARG A 23 -32.55 12.17 -64.40
N VAL A 24 -31.85 13.00 -63.60
CA VAL A 24 -30.41 13.27 -63.73
C VAL A 24 -29.77 13.27 -62.33
N SER A 25 -28.52 12.82 -62.24
CA SER A 25 -27.82 12.53 -60.98
C SER A 25 -27.09 13.73 -60.36
N ARG A 26 -27.02 13.77 -59.01
CA ARG A 26 -25.80 14.14 -58.26
C ARG A 26 -25.90 13.86 -56.75
N GLY A 27 -24.79 13.40 -56.18
CA GLY A 27 -24.41 13.61 -54.78
C GLY A 27 -25.29 13.00 -53.67
N LYS A 28 -25.11 11.72 -53.36
CA LYS A 28 -25.30 11.27 -51.95
C LYS A 28 -24.23 11.97 -51.11
N ALA A 29 -24.63 12.99 -50.34
CA ALA A 29 -23.76 13.66 -49.39
C ALA A 29 -23.40 12.71 -48.24
N GLY A 30 -22.32 11.94 -48.41
CA GLY A 30 -21.83 11.05 -47.37
C GLY A 30 -21.49 11.86 -46.11
N LYS A 31 -22.10 11.51 -44.97
CA LYS A 31 -21.67 12.02 -43.66
C LYS A 31 -20.17 11.79 -43.54
N LYS A 32 -19.38 12.87 -43.59
CA LYS A 32 -17.96 12.83 -43.22
C LYS A 32 -17.91 12.49 -41.74
N THR A 33 -17.77 11.21 -41.41
CA THR A 33 -17.31 10.77 -40.10
C THR A 33 -15.92 11.36 -39.93
N SER A 34 -15.87 12.48 -39.20
CA SER A 34 -14.62 13.05 -38.73
C SER A 34 -13.91 11.97 -37.94
N LYS A 35 -12.88 11.35 -38.53
CA LYS A 35 -11.93 10.53 -37.80
C LYS A 35 -11.25 11.48 -36.84
N SER A 36 -11.72 11.50 -35.60
CA SER A 36 -11.09 12.28 -34.53
C SER A 36 -9.64 11.83 -34.46
N SER A 37 -8.73 12.68 -34.94
CA SER A 37 -7.30 12.45 -34.80
C SER A 37 -7.04 12.42 -33.30
N TYR A 38 -6.66 11.25 -32.80
CA TYR A 38 -6.37 11.02 -31.38
C TYR A 38 -5.07 11.74 -31.04
N ARG A 39 -5.16 13.07 -30.90
CA ARG A 39 -4.06 13.95 -30.55
C ARG A 39 -3.66 13.65 -29.11
N LYS A 40 -2.70 12.73 -28.96
CA LYS A 40 -2.03 12.47 -27.68
C LYS A 40 -1.62 13.82 -27.08
N ILE A 41 -1.99 14.05 -25.84
CA ILE A 41 -1.79 15.34 -25.19
C ILE A 41 -0.28 15.57 -25.02
N ASP A 42 0.15 16.76 -25.42
CA ASP A 42 1.51 17.24 -25.24
C ASP A 42 1.65 17.78 -23.81
N ILE A 43 2.04 16.89 -22.90
CA ILE A 43 2.07 17.18 -21.46
C ILE A 43 3.15 18.21 -21.15
N ASP A 44 4.32 18.11 -21.77
CA ASP A 44 5.43 19.04 -21.55
C ASP A 44 5.04 20.49 -21.91
N LYS A 45 4.27 20.70 -23.00
CA LYS A 45 3.69 22.02 -23.30
C LYS A 45 2.66 22.50 -22.29
N LEU A 46 1.94 21.62 -21.60
CA LEU A 46 1.02 22.01 -20.52
C LEU A 46 1.79 22.36 -19.23
N VAL A 47 2.83 21.61 -18.87
CA VAL A 47 3.70 21.91 -17.72
C VAL A 47 4.37 23.26 -17.91
N ASN A 48 5.05 23.48 -19.04
CA ASN A 48 5.71 24.76 -19.34
C ASN A 48 4.73 25.95 -19.40
N LYS A 49 3.46 25.72 -19.74
CA LYS A 49 2.44 26.78 -19.80
C LYS A 49 1.88 27.17 -18.42
N TRP A 50 1.81 26.22 -17.49
CA TRP A 50 1.15 26.38 -16.18
C TRP A 50 2.09 26.13 -15.00
N TYR A 51 3.40 26.25 -15.23
CA TYR A 51 4.43 25.86 -14.27
C TYR A 51 4.26 26.58 -12.93
N SER A 52 4.12 27.91 -12.96
CA SER A 52 3.96 28.74 -11.76
C SER A 52 2.69 28.38 -10.98
N GLU A 53 1.55 28.28 -11.68
CA GLU A 53 0.26 28.02 -11.02
C GLU A 53 0.14 26.58 -10.49
N LEU A 54 0.83 25.61 -11.11
CA LEU A 54 0.91 24.22 -10.65
C LEU A 54 1.94 24.05 -9.53
N SER A 55 3.12 24.67 -9.62
CA SER A 55 4.15 24.64 -8.58
C SER A 55 3.62 25.21 -7.27
N SER A 56 2.94 26.36 -7.35
CA SER A 56 2.30 27.01 -6.19
C SER A 56 1.11 26.22 -5.64
N LEU A 57 0.25 25.62 -6.49
CA LEU A 57 -0.85 24.75 -6.03
C LEU A 57 -0.35 23.50 -5.29
N LEU A 58 0.78 22.94 -5.74
CA LEU A 58 1.38 21.73 -5.17
C LEU A 58 2.33 22.03 -4.00
N GLY A 59 2.64 23.31 -3.75
CA GLY A 59 3.59 23.73 -2.72
C GLY A 59 5.06 23.42 -3.05
N LEU A 60 5.42 23.14 -4.31
CA LEU A 60 6.80 22.80 -4.68
C LEU A 60 7.77 23.96 -4.42
N ASP A 61 7.29 25.20 -4.55
CA ASP A 61 8.00 26.44 -4.24
C ASP A 61 8.56 26.45 -2.79
N THR A 62 7.87 25.81 -1.84
CA THR A 62 8.27 25.77 -0.42
C THR A 62 9.12 24.55 -0.07
N LEU A 63 9.37 23.65 -1.02
CA LEU A 63 10.24 22.48 -0.84
C LEU A 63 11.70 22.76 -1.21
N GLY A 64 12.03 23.93 -1.75
CA GLY A 64 13.40 24.28 -2.16
C GLY A 64 13.96 23.38 -3.28
N LEU A 65 13.09 22.99 -4.22
CA LEU A 65 13.42 22.18 -5.38
C LEU A 65 14.01 23.04 -6.50
N THR A 66 14.81 22.43 -7.39
CA THR A 66 15.20 23.09 -8.65
C THR A 66 14.06 23.07 -9.65
N ASP A 67 14.05 24.00 -10.62
CA ASP A 67 13.02 24.03 -11.66
C ASP A 67 12.92 22.70 -12.43
N GLU A 68 14.06 22.05 -12.70
CA GLU A 68 14.11 20.73 -13.34
C GLU A 68 13.40 19.64 -12.53
N GLN A 69 13.56 19.65 -11.20
CA GLN A 69 12.89 18.72 -10.29
C GLN A 69 11.38 18.99 -10.25
N SER A 70 10.98 20.26 -10.11
CA SER A 70 9.58 20.68 -10.08
C SER A 70 8.87 20.38 -11.40
N VAL A 71 9.48 20.70 -12.55
CA VAL A 71 8.95 20.36 -13.88
C VAL A 71 8.74 18.84 -14.00
N LYS A 72 9.74 18.02 -13.62
CA LYS A 72 9.61 16.56 -13.68
C LYS A 72 8.45 16.04 -12.82
N ILE A 73 8.37 16.50 -11.57
CA ILE A 73 7.29 16.14 -10.63
C ILE A 73 5.92 16.49 -11.23
N ILE A 74 5.76 17.69 -11.80
CA ILE A 74 4.50 18.12 -12.44
C ILE A 74 4.21 17.27 -13.70
N THR A 75 5.21 16.96 -14.53
CA THR A 75 5.05 16.09 -15.71
C THR A 75 4.56 14.69 -15.31
N ASP A 76 5.13 14.08 -14.28
CA ASP A 76 4.73 12.74 -13.83
C ASP A 76 3.32 12.75 -13.18
N ILE A 77 2.97 13.80 -12.43
CA ILE A 77 1.60 14.01 -11.91
C ILE A 77 0.58 14.18 -13.04
N LEU A 78 0.86 15.00 -14.06
CA LEU A 78 -0.07 15.18 -15.18
C LEU A 78 -0.17 13.92 -16.04
N SER A 79 0.95 13.22 -16.26
CA SER A 79 0.99 11.94 -16.98
C SER A 79 0.09 10.91 -16.31
N ARG A 80 0.15 10.80 -14.97
CA ARG A 80 -0.71 9.90 -14.18
C ARG A 80 -2.21 10.11 -14.42
N PHE A 81 -2.66 11.34 -14.71
CA PHE A 81 -4.08 11.66 -14.85
C PHE A 81 -4.60 11.93 -16.26
N TYR A 82 -3.70 12.15 -17.23
CA TYR A 82 -4.03 12.65 -18.57
C TYR A 82 -3.31 11.96 -19.75
N SER A 83 -2.44 10.96 -19.54
CA SER A 83 -1.77 10.25 -20.65
C SER A 83 -2.75 9.68 -21.70
N ASP A 84 -3.90 9.17 -21.24
CA ASP A 84 -4.96 8.57 -22.06
C ASP A 84 -6.17 9.50 -22.27
N ALA A 85 -6.06 10.79 -21.92
CA ALA A 85 -7.17 11.72 -22.07
C ALA A 85 -7.34 12.15 -23.53
N SER A 86 -8.58 12.08 -24.02
CA SER A 86 -8.95 12.34 -25.41
C SER A 86 -9.09 13.83 -25.77
N SER A 87 -8.98 14.72 -24.79
CA SER A 87 -9.02 16.18 -24.97
C SER A 87 -8.10 16.88 -23.98
N THR A 88 -7.46 17.95 -24.42
CA THR A 88 -6.63 18.83 -23.58
C THR A 88 -7.48 19.37 -22.42
N PRO A 89 -7.09 19.19 -21.14
CA PRO A 89 -7.84 19.73 -20.02
C PRO A 89 -7.71 21.26 -19.95
N THR A 90 -8.54 21.91 -19.15
CA THR A 90 -8.32 23.29 -18.69
C THR A 90 -7.53 23.27 -17.38
N LEU A 91 -6.80 24.34 -17.06
CA LEU A 91 -6.10 24.51 -15.78
C LEU A 91 -7.05 24.26 -14.59
N ASP A 92 -8.26 24.81 -14.70
CA ASP A 92 -9.33 24.67 -13.73
C ASP A 92 -9.78 23.20 -13.50
N ALA A 93 -9.79 22.40 -14.57
CA ALA A 93 -10.06 20.96 -14.49
C ALA A 93 -8.88 20.17 -13.90
N VAL A 94 -7.63 20.56 -14.22
CA VAL A 94 -6.42 20.00 -13.60
C VAL A 94 -6.41 20.29 -12.11
N PHE A 95 -6.71 21.51 -11.68
CA PHE A 95 -6.78 21.93 -10.28
C PHE A 95 -7.84 21.13 -9.51
N LYS A 96 -9.03 20.95 -10.08
CA LYS A 96 -10.10 20.13 -9.49
C LYS A 96 -9.72 18.65 -9.43
N LYS A 97 -8.96 18.13 -10.40
CA LYS A 97 -8.40 16.77 -10.38
C LYS A 97 -7.36 16.62 -9.27
N ILE A 98 -6.35 17.48 -9.22
CA ILE A 98 -5.28 17.48 -8.20
C ILE A 98 -5.87 17.54 -6.79
N LYS A 99 -6.80 18.47 -6.52
CA LYS A 99 -7.45 18.59 -5.21
C LYS A 99 -8.29 17.35 -4.82
N LYS A 100 -8.91 16.68 -5.80
CA LYS A 100 -9.68 15.44 -5.56
C LYS A 100 -8.78 14.23 -5.26
N TYR A 101 -7.60 14.17 -5.86
CA TYR A 101 -6.66 13.04 -5.75
C TYR A 101 -5.38 13.43 -4.98
N SER A 102 -5.48 14.38 -4.05
CA SER A 102 -4.33 14.99 -3.35
C SER A 102 -3.43 13.97 -2.64
N SER A 103 -4.00 12.92 -2.04
CA SER A 103 -3.21 11.85 -1.41
C SER A 103 -2.37 11.06 -2.41
N GLU A 104 -2.86 10.82 -3.62
CA GLU A 104 -2.09 10.16 -4.70
C GLU A 104 -1.03 11.13 -5.26
N VAL A 105 -1.39 12.40 -5.46
CA VAL A 105 -0.47 13.46 -5.89
C VAL A 105 0.70 13.62 -4.93
N TYR A 106 0.44 13.78 -3.63
CA TYR A 106 1.50 13.99 -2.64
C TYR A 106 2.34 12.72 -2.42
N SER A 107 1.77 11.53 -2.65
CA SER A 107 2.55 10.27 -2.68
C SER A 107 3.57 10.28 -3.83
N ILE A 108 3.22 10.83 -4.99
CA ILE A 108 4.16 11.00 -6.12
C ILE A 108 5.28 12.00 -5.76
N ILE A 109 4.93 13.17 -5.22
CA ILE A 109 5.92 14.18 -4.77
C ILE A 109 6.87 13.57 -3.73
N ALA A 110 6.34 12.89 -2.73
CA ALA A 110 7.13 12.23 -1.69
C ALA A 110 8.02 11.11 -2.25
N TYR A 111 7.55 10.34 -3.24
CA TYR A 111 8.37 9.34 -3.93
C TYR A 111 9.55 9.98 -4.67
N HIS A 112 9.36 11.12 -5.36
CA HIS A 112 10.47 11.84 -5.99
C HIS A 112 11.50 12.32 -4.97
N LEU A 113 11.06 12.89 -3.85
CA LEU A 113 11.94 13.32 -2.75
C LEU A 113 12.71 12.13 -2.13
N LEU A 114 12.06 10.97 -2.01
CA LEU A 114 12.67 9.73 -1.54
C LEU A 114 13.70 9.11 -2.50
N THR A 115 13.86 9.61 -3.74
CA THR A 115 14.93 9.11 -4.63
C THR A 115 16.34 9.52 -4.17
N ASN A 116 16.48 10.46 -3.22
CA ASN A 116 17.76 10.82 -2.59
C ASN A 116 17.57 11.27 -1.12
N PRO A 117 17.19 10.36 -0.18
CA PRO A 117 16.69 10.74 1.13
C PRO A 117 17.75 11.44 2.01
N GLY A 118 19.01 11.03 1.90
CA GLY A 118 20.14 11.62 2.63
C GLY A 118 20.38 13.12 2.37
N SER A 119 19.68 13.72 1.40
CA SER A 119 19.77 15.15 1.05
C SER A 119 18.60 16.02 1.55
N LEU A 120 17.57 15.44 2.19
CA LEU A 120 16.32 16.14 2.52
C LEU A 120 16.51 17.34 3.47
N ASN A 121 16.03 18.51 3.02
CA ASN A 121 15.86 19.69 3.88
C ASN A 121 14.67 19.50 4.85
N ASP A 122 14.46 20.42 5.80
CA ASP A 122 13.44 20.23 6.86
C ASP A 122 12.00 20.19 6.30
N GLN A 123 11.71 21.01 5.28
CA GLN A 123 10.40 21.09 4.62
C GLN A 123 10.13 19.83 3.79
N GLN A 124 11.14 19.34 3.06
CA GLN A 124 11.08 18.09 2.30
C GLN A 124 10.92 16.86 3.21
N LEU A 125 11.66 16.81 4.33
CA LEU A 125 11.58 15.72 5.31
C LEU A 125 10.18 15.65 5.93
N GLU A 126 9.65 16.79 6.37
CA GLU A 126 8.30 16.91 6.92
C GLU A 126 7.24 16.53 5.88
N PHE A 127 7.35 17.04 4.65
CA PHE A 127 6.46 16.69 3.55
C PHE A 127 6.46 15.17 3.27
N VAL A 128 7.63 14.55 3.17
CA VAL A 128 7.79 13.11 2.93
C VAL A 128 7.17 12.28 4.06
N ILE A 129 7.46 12.63 5.32
CA ILE A 129 7.00 11.86 6.48
C ILE A 129 5.47 11.98 6.63
N VAL A 130 4.91 13.17 6.44
CA VAL A 130 3.46 13.41 6.59
C VAL A 130 2.65 12.88 5.41
N ASN A 131 3.15 12.98 4.17
CA ASN A 131 2.35 12.73 2.97
C ASN A 131 2.75 11.48 2.18
N GLY A 132 3.95 10.92 2.37
CA GLY A 132 4.43 9.74 1.63
C GLY A 132 3.74 8.43 1.99
N GLY A 133 2.96 8.40 3.07
CA GLY A 133 2.08 7.29 3.44
C GLY A 133 2.82 5.95 3.50
N ARG A 134 2.51 5.03 2.58
CA ARG A 134 3.16 3.71 2.53
C ARG A 134 4.60 3.75 2.01
N ALA A 135 4.98 4.72 1.17
CA ALA A 135 6.34 4.78 0.60
C ALA A 135 7.41 4.99 1.69
N VAL A 136 7.07 5.73 2.75
CA VAL A 136 7.89 5.98 3.94
C VAL A 136 8.38 4.69 4.63
N VAL A 137 7.64 3.58 4.51
CA VAL A 137 7.97 2.31 5.17
C VAL A 137 9.28 1.70 4.65
N GLU A 138 9.58 1.86 3.37
CA GLU A 138 10.81 1.35 2.74
C GLU A 138 12.04 2.12 3.22
N TYR A 139 11.90 3.43 3.41
CA TYR A 139 12.96 4.35 3.82
C TYR A 139 12.98 4.64 5.33
N ILE A 140 12.21 3.86 6.13
CA ILE A 140 11.90 4.17 7.53
C ILE A 140 13.16 4.36 8.40
N SER A 141 14.20 3.56 8.17
CA SER A 141 15.45 3.67 8.94
C SER A 141 16.25 4.93 8.61
N GLU A 142 16.24 5.35 7.35
CA GLU A 142 16.96 6.56 6.91
C GLU A 142 16.22 7.82 7.35
N LEU A 143 14.90 7.88 7.16
CA LEU A 143 14.05 8.97 7.64
C LEU A 143 14.13 9.12 9.17
N TYR A 144 14.13 8.01 9.92
CA TYR A 144 14.34 8.04 11.38
C TYR A 144 15.71 8.61 11.74
N ARG A 145 16.79 8.21 11.07
CA ARG A 145 18.15 8.75 11.30
C ARG A 145 18.23 10.24 10.99
N ILE A 146 17.60 10.69 9.90
CA ILE A 146 17.59 12.10 9.49
C ILE A 146 16.79 12.95 10.49
N ALA A 147 15.58 12.52 10.87
CA ALA A 147 14.75 13.19 11.87
C ALA A 147 15.43 13.25 13.24
N LEU A 148 16.09 12.17 13.68
CA LEU A 148 16.88 12.13 14.91
C LEU A 148 18.08 13.08 14.86
N LYS A 149 18.83 13.12 13.75
CA LYS A 149 19.95 14.05 13.53
C LYS A 149 19.51 15.52 13.53
N LYS A 150 18.27 15.81 13.11
CA LYS A 150 17.64 17.14 13.12
C LYS A 150 16.85 17.43 14.41
N ASN A 151 16.84 16.52 15.38
CA ASN A 151 16.05 16.60 16.62
C ASN A 151 14.53 16.82 16.42
N ARG A 152 13.98 16.37 15.28
CA ARG A 152 12.54 16.45 14.94
C ARG A 152 11.78 15.28 15.58
N ILE A 153 11.61 15.33 16.90
CA ILE A 153 10.91 14.30 17.69
C ILE A 153 9.44 14.17 17.26
N ASP A 154 8.82 15.27 16.85
CA ASP A 154 7.48 15.32 16.26
C ASP A 154 7.36 14.46 14.99
N LEU A 155 8.37 14.50 14.10
CA LEU A 155 8.42 13.66 12.91
C LEU A 155 8.73 12.19 13.25
N ILE A 156 9.52 11.93 14.30
CA ILE A 156 9.75 10.56 14.80
C ILE A 156 8.43 9.94 15.31
N ASN A 157 7.61 10.71 16.04
CA ASN A 157 6.29 10.25 16.49
C ASN A 157 5.34 9.98 15.30
N TYR A 158 5.39 10.81 14.25
CA TYR A 158 4.62 10.55 13.02
C TYR A 158 5.12 9.31 12.28
N LEU A 159 6.45 9.08 12.24
CA LEU A 159 7.03 7.85 11.70
C LEU A 159 6.58 6.60 12.49
N GLU A 160 6.40 6.67 13.82
CA GLU A 160 5.85 5.54 14.58
C GLU A 160 4.40 5.23 14.17
N TYR A 161 3.55 6.25 14.03
CA TYR A 161 2.19 6.08 13.50
C TYR A 161 2.17 5.49 12.07
N VAL A 162 3.03 5.97 11.17
CA VAL A 162 3.15 5.44 9.80
C VAL A 162 3.63 3.99 9.81
N TRP A 163 4.57 3.64 10.70
CA TRP A 163 5.06 2.28 10.88
C TRP A 163 3.99 1.33 11.43
N GLU A 164 3.24 1.74 12.47
CA GLU A 164 2.14 0.93 13.02
C GLU A 164 0.98 0.74 12.02
N LYS A 165 0.80 1.67 11.08
CA LYS A 165 -0.28 1.64 10.08
C LYS A 165 0.05 0.90 8.78
N TYR A 166 1.31 0.89 8.36
CA TYR A 166 1.73 0.36 7.05
C TYR A 166 2.95 -0.57 7.08
N GLY A 167 3.69 -0.62 8.18
CA GLY A 167 4.90 -1.44 8.36
C GLY A 167 4.62 -2.88 8.81
N LEU A 168 5.69 -3.63 9.09
CA LEU A 168 5.61 -4.98 9.63
C LEU A 168 5.66 -4.92 11.16
N VAL A 169 4.49 -4.70 11.78
CA VAL A 169 4.39 -4.41 13.21
C VAL A 169 4.81 -5.61 14.06
N SER A 170 5.85 -5.41 14.87
CA SER A 170 6.35 -6.42 15.82
C SER A 170 5.47 -6.50 17.07
N PRO A 171 5.26 -7.71 17.63
CA PRO A 171 4.55 -7.87 18.90
C PRO A 171 5.29 -7.22 20.09
N ILE A 172 6.59 -6.92 19.95
CA ILE A 172 7.42 -6.23 20.97
C ILE A 172 7.92 -4.87 20.46
N LYS A 173 8.17 -3.93 21.37
CA LYS A 173 8.79 -2.64 21.04
C LYS A 173 10.33 -2.78 20.97
N CYS A 174 10.99 -1.83 20.32
CA CYS A 174 12.45 -1.73 20.39
C CYS A 174 12.85 -0.90 21.62
N PRO A 175 13.71 -1.40 22.52
CA PRO A 175 14.10 -0.67 23.73
C PRO A 175 14.98 0.55 23.47
N LYS A 176 15.52 0.71 22.23
CA LYS A 176 16.33 1.87 21.84
C LYS A 176 15.53 3.01 21.19
N CYS A 177 14.52 2.69 20.38
CA CYS A 177 13.77 3.71 19.62
C CYS A 177 12.26 3.73 19.87
N GLY A 178 11.69 2.80 20.65
CA GLY A 178 10.25 2.73 20.95
C GLY A 178 9.40 2.02 19.90
N PHE A 179 9.80 2.03 18.62
CA PHE A 179 9.03 1.44 17.51
C PHE A 179 8.81 -0.07 17.67
N ARG A 180 7.60 -0.53 17.39
CA ARG A 180 7.24 -1.96 17.24
C ARG A 180 7.88 -2.62 16.01
N SER A 181 9.20 -2.83 16.06
CA SER A 181 10.02 -3.05 14.85
C SER A 181 11.17 -4.06 15.01
N ILE A 182 11.18 -4.86 16.10
CA ILE A 182 12.12 -5.98 16.21
C ILE A 182 11.66 -7.13 15.29
N MET A 183 12.55 -7.60 14.44
CA MET A 183 12.33 -8.67 13.47
C MET A 183 12.75 -10.04 14.04
N SER A 184 12.48 -11.11 13.28
CA SER A 184 12.75 -12.50 13.69
C SER A 184 14.24 -12.84 13.89
N ASP A 185 15.14 -12.00 13.38
CA ASP A 185 16.59 -12.04 13.57
C ASP A 185 17.06 -11.23 14.80
N TYR A 186 16.12 -10.78 15.63
CA TYR A 186 16.32 -9.88 16.78
C TYR A 186 16.76 -8.45 16.43
N SER A 187 16.84 -8.07 15.15
CA SER A 187 17.24 -6.72 14.74
C SER A 187 16.06 -5.75 14.67
N CYS A 188 16.28 -4.48 15.00
CA CYS A 188 15.32 -3.41 14.82
C CYS A 188 15.40 -2.85 13.41
N GLN A 189 14.37 -3.06 12.59
CA GLN A 189 14.33 -2.54 11.21
C GLN A 189 14.42 -1.01 11.13
N VAL A 190 14.04 -0.29 12.19
CA VAL A 190 14.07 1.18 12.24
C VAL A 190 15.43 1.74 12.68
N CYS A 191 15.99 1.30 13.81
CA CYS A 191 17.21 1.89 14.37
C CYS A 191 18.46 0.99 14.32
N GLY A 192 18.35 -0.25 13.81
CA GLY A 192 19.46 -1.21 13.71
C GLY A 192 19.93 -1.81 15.04
N PHE A 193 19.24 -1.56 16.15
CA PHE A 193 19.57 -2.18 17.45
C PHE A 193 19.17 -3.66 17.47
N VAL A 194 20.06 -4.52 17.96
CA VAL A 194 19.81 -5.96 18.13
C VAL A 194 19.51 -6.25 19.60
N VAL A 195 18.41 -6.95 19.87
CA VAL A 195 18.06 -7.43 21.22
C VAL A 195 18.58 -8.85 21.47
N ASN A 196 18.56 -9.32 22.72
CA ASN A 196 18.89 -10.72 23.04
C ASN A 196 17.63 -11.58 23.24
N GLU A 197 17.79 -12.91 23.27
CA GLU A 197 16.67 -13.84 23.50
C GLU A 197 15.96 -13.55 24.84
N ASP A 198 16.70 -13.21 25.91
CA ASP A 198 16.10 -12.89 27.21
C ASP A 198 15.14 -11.69 27.17
N TYR A 199 15.41 -10.69 26.32
CA TYR A 199 14.48 -9.59 26.09
C TYR A 199 13.19 -10.11 25.46
N VAL A 200 13.28 -10.90 24.39
CA VAL A 200 12.11 -11.47 23.70
C VAL A 200 11.31 -12.42 24.61
N ARG A 201 11.98 -13.27 25.39
CA ARG A 201 11.32 -14.16 26.38
C ARG A 201 10.49 -13.39 27.38
N ARG A 202 10.99 -12.25 27.90
CA ARG A 202 10.24 -11.40 28.85
C ARG A 202 9.09 -10.66 28.17
N GLU A 203 9.36 -9.95 27.08
CA GLU A 203 8.38 -9.07 26.43
C GLU A 203 7.21 -9.84 25.77
N LEU A 204 7.41 -11.13 25.45
CA LEU A 204 6.35 -12.00 24.94
C LEU A 204 5.71 -12.90 26.00
N ASP A 205 6.13 -12.86 27.26
CA ASP A 205 5.75 -13.80 28.32
C ASP A 205 5.91 -15.28 27.90
N PHE A 206 7.13 -15.63 27.50
CA PHE A 206 7.47 -16.97 27.02
C PHE A 206 7.18 -18.05 28.07
N GLU A 207 7.56 -17.85 29.33
CA GLU A 207 7.53 -18.92 30.34
C GLU A 207 6.10 -19.38 30.68
N ASN A 208 5.10 -18.50 30.57
CA ASN A 208 3.69 -18.89 30.71
C ASN A 208 3.11 -19.46 29.42
N LYS A 209 3.37 -18.84 28.25
CA LYS A 209 2.89 -19.37 26.95
C LYS A 209 3.47 -20.73 26.60
N PHE A 210 4.73 -20.97 26.98
CA PHE A 210 5.40 -22.25 26.79
C PHE A 210 4.81 -23.33 27.70
N ARG A 211 4.40 -22.98 28.94
CA ARG A 211 3.68 -23.91 29.82
C ARG A 211 2.33 -24.32 29.25
N ILE A 212 1.53 -23.35 28.81
CA ILE A 212 0.23 -23.61 28.15
C ILE A 212 0.44 -24.48 26.89
N TYR A 213 1.45 -24.16 26.07
CA TYR A 213 1.80 -25.00 24.92
C TYR A 213 2.21 -26.43 25.31
N VAL A 214 2.94 -26.62 26.41
CA VAL A 214 3.31 -27.96 26.90
C VAL A 214 2.09 -28.74 27.41
N GLU A 215 1.18 -28.07 28.12
CA GLU A 215 -0.08 -28.63 28.60
C GLU A 215 -1.05 -28.99 27.44
N GLU A 216 -1.11 -28.20 26.36
CA GLU A 216 -2.03 -28.42 25.23
C GLU A 216 -1.48 -29.30 24.09
N ALA A 217 -0.17 -29.30 23.82
CA ALA A 217 0.41 -29.97 22.65
C ALA A 217 0.43 -31.51 22.78
N SER A 218 0.35 -32.23 21.66
CA SER A 218 0.40 -33.69 21.66
C SER A 218 1.80 -34.25 22.00
N VAL A 219 1.86 -35.49 22.50
CA VAL A 219 3.12 -36.21 22.80
C VAL A 219 4.08 -36.24 21.59
N ALA A 220 3.55 -36.32 20.36
CA ALA A 220 4.34 -36.25 19.15
C ALA A 220 4.97 -34.86 18.93
N GLU A 221 4.21 -33.79 19.15
CA GLU A 221 4.69 -32.41 19.02
C GLU A 221 5.72 -32.04 20.09
N LEU A 222 5.52 -32.50 21.33
CA LEU A 222 6.46 -32.32 22.43
C LEU A 222 7.81 -32.98 22.13
N ARG A 223 7.79 -34.24 21.69
CA ARG A 223 9.00 -34.97 21.26
C ARG A 223 9.66 -34.32 20.04
N ASP A 224 8.89 -33.82 19.08
CA ASP A 224 9.42 -33.05 17.94
C ASP A 224 10.09 -31.74 18.36
N VAL A 225 9.50 -30.99 19.29
CA VAL A 225 10.07 -29.75 19.84
C VAL A 225 11.38 -30.03 20.60
N MET A 226 11.43 -31.08 21.42
CA MET A 226 12.67 -31.51 22.09
C MET A 226 13.79 -31.85 21.08
N ASN A 227 13.45 -32.59 20.02
CA ASN A 227 14.39 -32.99 18.97
C ASN A 227 14.91 -31.82 18.13
N LEU A 228 14.12 -30.75 17.96
CA LEU A 228 14.52 -29.54 17.27
C LEU A 228 15.33 -28.59 18.16
N GLY A 229 15.10 -28.61 19.47
CA GLY A 229 15.78 -27.74 20.44
C GLY A 229 15.34 -26.28 20.39
N PHE A 230 14.26 -25.95 19.68
CA PHE A 230 13.67 -24.61 19.64
C PHE A 230 12.18 -24.64 19.32
N VAL A 231 11.51 -23.53 19.62
CA VAL A 231 10.11 -23.24 19.26
C VAL A 231 9.99 -21.88 18.58
N LEU A 232 8.83 -21.59 18.00
CA LEU A 232 8.48 -20.26 17.48
C LEU A 232 7.48 -19.58 18.43
N ILE A 233 7.68 -18.31 18.78
CA ILE A 233 6.76 -17.52 19.64
C ILE A 233 6.27 -16.24 18.95
N THR A 234 5.05 -15.80 19.29
CA THR A 234 4.44 -14.53 18.89
C THR A 234 3.63 -13.90 20.03
N ASP A 235 2.88 -12.84 19.72
CA ASP A 235 1.77 -12.35 20.55
C ASP A 235 0.77 -13.46 20.91
N LYS A 236 0.41 -14.32 19.94
CA LYS A 236 -0.64 -15.34 20.09
C LYS A 236 -0.27 -16.52 20.99
N GLY A 237 1.00 -16.92 21.05
CA GLY A 237 1.40 -18.17 21.70
C GLY A 237 2.73 -18.73 21.21
N VAL A 238 3.00 -19.99 21.58
CA VAL A 238 4.15 -20.80 21.13
C VAL A 238 3.68 -21.84 20.10
N PHE A 239 4.54 -22.16 19.13
CA PHE A 239 4.24 -23.05 18.01
C PHE A 239 5.41 -23.98 17.68
N ASN A 240 5.10 -25.23 17.32
CA ASN A 240 6.08 -26.18 16.79
C ASN A 240 6.62 -25.71 15.41
N PRO A 241 7.95 -25.63 15.19
CA PRO A 241 8.53 -25.14 13.93
C PRO A 241 8.08 -25.91 12.68
N ARG A 242 7.74 -27.21 12.75
CA ARG A 242 7.30 -28.02 11.60
C ARG A 242 5.98 -27.55 11.01
N PHE A 243 5.13 -26.89 11.80
CA PHE A 243 3.90 -26.27 11.30
C PHE A 243 4.09 -24.84 10.75
N GLY A 244 5.34 -24.37 10.62
CA GLY A 244 5.67 -23.07 10.04
C GLY A 244 4.98 -22.76 8.70
N HIS A 245 4.73 -23.78 7.87
CA HIS A 245 3.99 -23.63 6.61
C HIS A 245 2.55 -23.10 6.79
N LYS A 246 1.90 -23.34 7.94
CA LYS A 246 0.59 -22.76 8.30
C LYS A 246 0.72 -21.34 8.84
N LEU A 247 1.85 -21.03 9.47
CA LEU A 247 2.13 -19.75 10.14
C LEU A 247 2.50 -18.63 9.15
N VAL A 248 3.17 -18.97 8.04
CA VAL A 248 3.59 -18.03 6.98
C VAL A 248 2.41 -17.21 6.42
N PHE A 249 1.18 -17.73 6.43
CA PHE A 249 0.01 -17.04 5.89
C PHE A 249 -0.42 -15.80 6.71
N GLU A 250 -0.05 -15.68 7.99
CA GLU A 250 -0.54 -14.59 8.85
C GLU A 250 0.22 -13.25 8.70
N LYS A 251 1.33 -13.21 7.94
CA LYS A 251 2.25 -12.05 7.86
C LYS A 251 2.74 -11.54 9.23
N LYS A 252 2.83 -12.44 10.22
CA LYS A 252 3.38 -12.14 11.55
C LYS A 252 4.89 -12.35 11.61
N ILE A 253 5.53 -11.64 12.53
CA ILE A 253 6.91 -11.91 12.96
C ILE A 253 6.88 -13.03 13.99
N TYR A 254 7.61 -14.11 13.72
CA TYR A 254 7.82 -15.25 14.61
C TYR A 254 9.26 -15.21 15.13
N PHE A 255 9.43 -15.30 16.44
CA PHE A 255 10.75 -15.38 17.07
C PHE A 255 11.11 -16.83 17.34
N GLN A 256 12.29 -17.26 16.89
CA GLN A 256 12.86 -18.55 17.28
C GLN A 256 13.45 -18.44 18.70
N ILE A 257 12.97 -19.25 19.63
CA ILE A 257 13.48 -19.34 21.01
C ILE A 257 14.07 -20.73 21.21
N TYR A 258 15.34 -20.80 21.63
CA TYR A 258 16.01 -22.06 21.91
C TYR A 258 15.62 -22.59 23.29
N LEU A 259 15.46 -23.90 23.41
CA LEU A 259 15.07 -24.56 24.66
C LEU A 259 16.23 -24.58 25.65
N ARG A 260 15.96 -24.13 26.88
CA ARG A 260 16.87 -24.19 28.03
C ARG A 260 16.64 -25.49 28.80
N SER A 261 17.57 -25.87 29.67
CA SER A 261 17.46 -27.10 30.48
C SER A 261 16.19 -27.13 31.35
N SER A 262 15.71 -25.96 31.80
CA SER A 262 14.39 -25.77 32.44
C SER A 262 13.23 -26.26 31.57
N ASP A 263 13.28 -25.93 30.29
CA ASP A 263 12.21 -26.10 29.32
C ASP A 263 12.10 -27.59 28.95
N TYR A 264 13.25 -28.25 28.80
CA TYR A 264 13.35 -29.70 28.67
C TYR A 264 12.84 -30.44 29.93
N VAL A 265 13.12 -29.94 31.14
CA VAL A 265 12.59 -30.53 32.39
C VAL A 265 11.07 -30.38 32.47
N LEU A 266 10.51 -29.27 31.98
CA LEU A 266 9.06 -29.08 31.90
C LEU A 266 8.41 -30.07 30.92
N ILE A 267 8.94 -30.19 29.69
CA ILE A 267 8.40 -31.15 28.70
C ILE A 267 8.51 -32.59 29.23
N ASN A 268 9.67 -32.99 29.78
CA ASN A 268 9.85 -34.35 30.29
C ASN A 268 8.87 -34.69 31.42
N ARG A 269 8.59 -33.75 32.32
CA ARG A 269 7.59 -33.94 33.39
C ARG A 269 6.20 -34.21 32.81
N GLU A 270 5.81 -33.47 31.77
CA GLU A 270 4.50 -33.59 31.13
C GLU A 270 4.37 -34.81 30.20
N LEU A 271 5.49 -35.31 29.67
CA LEU A 271 5.52 -36.62 29.01
C LEU A 271 5.35 -37.75 30.04
N SER A 272 6.05 -37.67 31.19
CA SER A 272 5.97 -38.70 32.23
C SER A 272 4.64 -38.74 32.99
N SER A 273 3.89 -37.64 33.11
CA SER A 273 2.52 -37.68 33.65
C SER A 273 1.59 -38.48 32.73
N ARG A 274 1.61 -38.16 31.43
CA ARG A 274 0.76 -38.80 30.40
C ARG A 274 1.09 -40.26 30.14
N GLU A 275 2.32 -40.70 30.41
CA GLU A 275 2.72 -42.10 30.35
C GLU A 275 2.31 -42.92 31.60
N LEU A 276 1.72 -42.27 32.63
CA LEU A 276 1.15 -42.92 33.82
C LEU A 276 -0.39 -42.97 33.84
N ASP A 277 -1.06 -42.22 32.96
CA ASP A 277 -2.54 -42.17 32.81
C ASP A 277 -3.08 -43.18 31.76
N ILE A 278 -2.32 -44.24 31.45
CA ILE A 278 -2.61 -45.26 30.41
C ILE A 278 -2.56 -46.69 30.99
#